data_AF-A0A1N6E3T5-F1
#
_entry.id   AF-A0A1N6E3T5-F1
#
_cell.length_a   1.000
_cell.length_b   1.000
_cell.length_c   1.000
_cell.angle_alpha   90.00
_cell.angle_beta   90.00
_cell.angle_gamma   90.00
#
_symmetry.space_group_name_H-M   'P 1'
#
loop_
_entity.id
_entity.type
_entity.pdbx_description
1 polymer ?
#
loop_
_entity_poly.entity_id
_entity_poly.type
_entity_poly.pdbx_seq_one_letter_code
_entity_poly.pdbx_strand_id
1 'polypeptide(L)'
;MKKLTLKALFAAAFALAAANAQAGASVYDQCLQDGEKLIEAAKKEGRKAYENVEQATTLEQCKAELTKMEEAAMKRAGVDPKANTKNPYVYMTGEERVKWSKLWEAVDAKQGRGVRYLQNAWYGGDPGKRLDEMEKTGKIPENWR
;
A
#
# COMPACT_ATOMS: atom_id res chain seq x y z
N MET A 1 25.22 -24.86 -32.09
CA MET A 1 25.05 -24.74 -30.62
C MET A 1 24.84 -23.27 -30.27
N LYS A 2 23.66 -22.92 -29.75
CA LYS A 2 23.26 -21.51 -29.50
C LYS A 2 24.02 -20.98 -28.29
N LYS A 3 24.81 -19.92 -28.49
CA LYS A 3 25.55 -19.24 -27.41
C LYS A 3 24.55 -18.52 -26.52
N LEU A 4 24.26 -19.08 -25.35
CA LEU A 4 23.59 -18.36 -24.27
C LEU A 4 24.48 -17.19 -23.87
N THR A 5 24.06 -15.98 -24.23
CA THR A 5 24.84 -14.77 -23.99
C THR A 5 24.80 -14.43 -22.51
N LEU A 6 25.95 -14.06 -21.94
CA LEU A 6 26.16 -13.68 -20.54
C LEU A 6 25.13 -12.64 -20.01
N LYS A 7 24.51 -11.87 -20.91
CA LYS A 7 23.41 -10.93 -20.62
C LYS A 7 22.13 -11.62 -20.13
N ALA A 8 21.83 -12.84 -20.60
CA ALA A 8 20.69 -13.63 -20.14
C ALA A 8 20.89 -14.15 -18.70
N LEU A 9 22.13 -14.44 -18.31
CA LEU A 9 22.47 -14.84 -16.93
C LEU A 9 22.27 -13.69 -15.93
N PHE A 10 22.56 -12.44 -16.32
CA PHE A 10 22.27 -11.27 -15.47
C PHE A 10 20.78 -10.98 -15.35
N ALA A 11 20.01 -11.07 -16.45
CA ALA A 11 18.56 -10.89 -16.39
C ALA A 11 17.87 -11.97 -15.54
N ALA A 12 18.36 -13.22 -15.59
CA ALA A 12 17.87 -14.30 -14.75
C ALA A 12 18.19 -14.09 -13.25
N ALA A 13 19.31 -13.45 -12.92
CA ALA A 13 19.69 -13.18 -11.53
C ALA A 13 18.76 -12.14 -10.85
N PHE A 14 18.30 -11.11 -11.57
CA PHE A 14 17.34 -10.15 -11.03
C PHE A 14 15.92 -10.73 -10.92
N ALA A 15 15.50 -11.56 -11.88
CA ALA A 15 14.22 -12.27 -11.80
C ALA A 15 14.19 -13.29 -10.65
N LEU A 16 15.31 -13.98 -10.36
CA LEU A 16 15.42 -14.87 -9.21
C LEU A 16 15.54 -14.12 -7.87
N ALA A 17 16.16 -12.95 -7.82
CA ALA A 17 16.20 -12.13 -6.60
C ALA A 17 14.80 -11.59 -6.23
N ALA A 18 14.00 -11.16 -7.21
CA ALA A 18 12.61 -10.77 -7.00
C ALA A 18 11.73 -11.95 -6.57
N ALA A 19 11.91 -13.13 -7.16
CA ALA A 19 11.19 -14.34 -6.77
C ALA A 19 11.57 -14.84 -5.35
N ASN A 20 12.83 -14.68 -4.94
CA ASN A 20 13.30 -15.11 -3.61
C ASN A 20 12.94 -14.13 -2.48
N ALA A 21 12.76 -12.84 -2.76
CA ALA A 21 12.23 -11.89 -1.78
C ALA A 21 10.71 -12.06 -1.55
N GLN A 22 9.99 -12.55 -2.57
CA GLN A 22 8.53 -12.72 -2.54
C GLN A 22 8.10 -14.08 -1.95
N ALA A 23 9.01 -15.06 -1.84
CA ALA A 23 8.72 -16.42 -1.37
C ALA A 23 8.66 -16.59 0.17
N GLY A 24 8.90 -15.53 0.96
CA GLY A 24 8.88 -15.59 2.44
C GLY A 24 7.94 -14.58 3.13
N ALA A 25 7.36 -13.65 2.38
CA ALA A 25 6.48 -12.62 2.94
C ALA A 25 5.01 -13.08 2.89
N SER A 26 4.30 -12.99 4.01
CA SER A 26 2.86 -13.30 4.04
C SER A 26 2.06 -12.27 3.22
N VAL A 27 0.82 -12.59 2.85
CA VAL A 27 -0.08 -11.63 2.17
C VAL A 27 -0.22 -10.35 2.99
N TYR A 28 -0.29 -10.47 4.32
CA TYR A 28 -0.26 -9.34 5.25
C TYR A 28 0.97 -8.45 5.04
N ASP A 29 2.17 -9.04 5.05
CA ASP A 29 3.42 -8.27 4.90
C ASP A 29 3.52 -7.61 3.53
N GLN A 30 3.09 -8.31 2.47
CA GLN A 30 3.06 -7.77 1.10
C GLN A 30 2.07 -6.60 0.98
N CYS A 31 0.90 -6.68 1.64
CA CYS A 31 -0.04 -5.58 1.69
C CYS A 31 0.57 -4.34 2.36
N LEU A 32 1.26 -4.51 3.49
CA LEU A 32 1.94 -3.40 4.17
C LEU A 32 3.01 -2.77 3.29
N GLN A 33 3.83 -3.58 2.63
CA GLN A 33 4.89 -3.09 1.74
C GLN A 33 4.32 -2.32 0.56
N ASP A 34 3.25 -2.81 -0.07
CA ASP A 34 2.59 -2.11 -1.16
C ASP A 34 1.98 -0.77 -0.70
N GLY A 35 1.34 -0.74 0.47
CA GLY A 35 0.78 0.49 1.04
C GLY A 35 1.86 1.56 1.28
N GLU A 36 2.99 1.17 1.87
CA GLU A 36 4.12 2.07 2.08
C GLU A 36 4.73 2.55 0.76
N LYS A 37 4.88 1.67 -0.24
CA LYS A 37 5.34 2.08 -1.58
C LYS A 37 4.41 3.12 -2.20
N LEU A 38 3.10 2.94 -2.10
CA LEU A 38 2.11 3.89 -2.62
C LEU A 38 2.19 5.24 -1.89
N ILE A 39 2.35 5.24 -0.57
CA ILE A 39 2.51 6.48 0.21
C ILE A 39 3.80 7.22 -0.16
N GLU A 40 4.92 6.50 -0.29
CA GLU A 40 6.20 7.10 -0.67
C GLU A 40 6.21 7.59 -2.11
N ALA A 41 5.55 6.87 -3.03
CA ALA A 41 5.34 7.34 -4.39
C ALA A 41 4.43 8.57 -4.42
N ALA A 42 3.35 8.59 -3.64
CA ALA A 42 2.44 9.73 -3.54
C ALA A 42 3.16 11.00 -3.07
N LYS A 43 4.12 10.86 -2.16
CA LYS A 43 4.96 11.96 -1.73
C LYS A 43 5.83 12.57 -2.83
N LYS A 44 6.17 11.80 -3.86
CA LYS A 44 7.04 12.24 -4.98
C LYS A 44 6.23 12.68 -6.19
N GLU A 45 5.20 11.92 -6.52
CA GLU A 45 4.45 12.01 -7.79
C GLU A 45 3.04 12.56 -7.61
N GLY A 46 2.60 12.81 -6.37
CA GLY A 46 1.25 13.23 -6.05
C GLY A 46 0.24 12.13 -6.34
N ARG A 47 -0.93 12.49 -6.87
CA ARG A 47 -2.00 11.51 -7.18
C ARG A 47 -1.63 10.47 -8.25
N LYS A 48 -0.67 10.78 -9.13
CA LYS A 48 -0.23 9.89 -10.22
C LYS A 48 0.53 8.65 -9.73
N ALA A 49 0.93 8.61 -8.46
CA ALA A 49 1.58 7.46 -7.83
C ALA A 49 0.83 6.13 -8.04
N TYR A 50 -0.50 6.19 -8.14
CA TYR A 50 -1.34 5.02 -8.39
C TYR A 50 -1.09 4.30 -9.71
N GLU A 51 -0.73 5.06 -10.73
CA GLU A 51 -0.64 4.56 -12.10
C GLU A 51 0.70 3.84 -12.34
N ASN A 52 1.72 4.19 -11.54
CA ASN A 52 3.10 3.81 -11.77
C ASN A 52 3.67 2.79 -10.78
N VAL A 53 2.99 2.55 -9.66
CA VAL A 53 3.47 1.62 -8.63
C VAL A 53 2.97 0.21 -8.89
N GLU A 54 3.89 -0.70 -9.20
CA GLU A 54 3.62 -2.14 -9.24
C GLU A 54 3.33 -2.66 -7.82
N GLN A 55 2.23 -3.39 -7.68
CA GLN A 55 1.72 -3.91 -6.41
C GLN A 55 1.78 -5.44 -6.40
N ALA A 56 2.32 -6.02 -5.34
CA ALA A 56 2.41 -7.48 -5.18
C ALA A 56 1.07 -8.13 -4.85
N THR A 57 0.16 -7.37 -4.23
CA THR A 57 -1.17 -7.83 -3.79
C THR A 57 -2.29 -6.98 -4.36
N THR A 58 -3.46 -7.58 -4.54
CA THR A 58 -4.68 -6.85 -4.91
C THR A 58 -5.35 -6.23 -3.69
N LEU A 59 -6.19 -5.22 -3.91
CA LEU A 59 -7.02 -4.61 -2.85
C LEU A 59 -7.87 -5.67 -2.12
N GLU A 60 -8.46 -6.61 -2.86
CA GLU A 60 -9.33 -7.64 -2.29
C GLU A 60 -8.55 -8.66 -1.44
N GLN A 61 -7.30 -8.96 -1.79
CA GLN A 61 -6.44 -9.80 -0.94
C GLN A 61 -6.16 -9.12 0.41
N CYS A 62 -5.87 -7.81 0.41
CA CYS A 62 -5.62 -7.07 1.65
C CYS A 62 -6.89 -6.89 2.50
N LYS A 63 -8.05 -6.66 1.88
CA LYS A 63 -9.33 -6.65 2.59
C LYS A 63 -9.66 -8.01 3.20
N ALA A 64 -9.38 -9.10 2.49
CA ALA A 64 -9.60 -10.44 3.03
C ALA A 64 -8.74 -10.72 4.27
N GLU A 65 -7.47 -10.28 4.29
CA GLU A 65 -6.63 -10.36 5.49
C GLU A 65 -7.19 -9.53 6.64
N LEU A 66 -7.71 -8.34 6.36
CA LEU A 66 -8.35 -7.48 7.34
C LEU A 66 -9.59 -8.14 7.94
N THR A 67 -10.49 -8.68 7.10
CA THR A 67 -11.67 -9.44 7.53
C THR A 67 -11.30 -10.63 8.40
N LYS A 68 -10.26 -11.40 8.05
CA LYS A 68 -9.80 -12.53 8.87
C LYS A 68 -9.43 -12.11 10.29
N MET A 69 -8.74 -10.97 10.44
CA MET A 69 -8.38 -10.44 11.75
C MET A 69 -9.62 -10.04 12.56
N GLU A 70 -10.58 -9.37 11.91
CA GLU A 70 -11.83 -8.94 12.53
C GLU A 70 -12.68 -10.12 12.98
N GLU A 71 -12.86 -11.13 12.13
CA GLU A 71 -13.60 -12.36 12.44
C GLU A 71 -12.93 -13.15 13.56
N ALA A 72 -11.59 -13.26 13.56
CA ALA A 72 -10.86 -13.92 14.63
C ALA A 72 -11.08 -13.25 15.99
N ALA A 73 -11.04 -11.91 16.03
CA ALA A 73 -11.30 -11.14 17.25
C ALA A 73 -12.75 -11.30 17.75
N MET A 74 -13.73 -11.21 16.84
CA MET A 74 -15.14 -11.39 17.19
C MET A 74 -15.46 -12.81 17.65
N LYS A 75 -14.91 -13.82 16.98
CA LYS A 75 -15.04 -15.23 17.37
C LYS A 75 -14.44 -15.48 18.76
N ARG A 76 -13.26 -14.94 19.04
CA ARG A 76 -12.61 -15.01 20.36
C ARG A 76 -13.47 -14.36 21.45
N ALA A 77 -14.19 -13.30 21.12
CA ALA A 77 -15.14 -12.64 22.02
C ALA A 77 -16.52 -13.32 22.10
N GLY A 78 -16.77 -14.38 21.34
CA GLY A 78 -18.06 -15.08 21.31
C GLY A 78 -19.19 -14.27 20.67
N VAL A 79 -18.85 -13.36 19.75
CA VAL A 79 -19.81 -12.44 19.11
C VAL A 79 -20.08 -12.88 17.68
N ASP A 80 -21.36 -12.89 17.28
CA ASP A 80 -21.76 -13.09 15.88
C ASP A 80 -21.52 -11.80 15.07
N PRO A 81 -20.66 -11.84 14.03
CA PRO A 81 -20.40 -10.68 13.17
C PRO A 81 -21.65 -10.08 12.52
N LYS A 82 -22.69 -10.89 12.25
CA LYS A 82 -23.91 -10.44 11.57
C LYS A 82 -24.91 -9.75 12.50
N ALA A 83 -24.87 -10.08 13.78
CA ALA A 83 -25.77 -9.53 14.78
C ALA A 83 -25.15 -8.35 15.57
N ASN A 84 -23.85 -8.09 15.36
CA ASN A 84 -23.10 -7.12 16.13
C ASN A 84 -23.05 -5.75 15.44
N THR A 85 -23.34 -4.70 16.22
CA THR A 85 -23.29 -3.30 15.75
C THR A 85 -22.00 -2.59 16.15
N LYS A 86 -21.14 -3.21 16.98
CA LYS A 86 -19.87 -2.62 17.40
C LYS A 86 -18.78 -2.85 16.37
N ASN A 87 -17.91 -1.87 16.19
CA ASN A 87 -16.71 -2.01 15.36
C ASN A 87 -15.84 -3.20 15.88
N PRO A 88 -15.41 -4.15 15.02
CA PRO A 88 -14.58 -5.29 15.40
C PRO A 88 -13.32 -4.92 16.22
N TYR A 89 -12.79 -3.71 16.00
CA TYR A 89 -11.65 -3.14 16.75
C TYR A 89 -11.81 -3.22 18.28
N VAL A 90 -13.03 -3.13 18.81
CA VAL A 90 -13.26 -3.16 20.27
C VAL A 90 -12.94 -4.51 20.90
N TYR A 91 -13.01 -5.59 20.12
CA TYR A 91 -12.75 -6.96 20.58
C TYR A 91 -11.28 -7.38 20.43
N MET A 92 -10.49 -6.55 19.72
CA MET A 92 -9.08 -6.80 19.50
C MET A 92 -8.24 -6.46 20.73
N THR A 93 -7.15 -7.22 20.94
CA THR A 93 -6.07 -6.87 21.88
C THR A 93 -5.28 -5.65 21.39
N GLY A 94 -4.43 -5.08 22.24
CA GLY A 94 -3.56 -3.96 21.85
C GLY A 94 -2.67 -4.30 20.65
N GLU A 95 -2.08 -5.50 20.62
CA GLU A 95 -1.22 -5.94 19.51
C GLU A 95 -2.02 -6.14 18.21
N GLU A 96 -3.19 -6.77 18.29
CA GLU A 96 -4.08 -6.97 17.15
C GLU A 96 -4.51 -5.63 16.55
N ARG A 97 -4.83 -4.64 17.38
CA ARG A 97 -5.19 -3.28 16.94
C ARG A 97 -4.08 -2.61 16.14
N VAL A 98 -2.82 -2.77 16.57
CA VAL A 98 -1.66 -2.22 15.86
C VAL A 98 -1.48 -2.91 14.50
N LYS A 99 -1.63 -4.23 14.45
CA LYS A 99 -1.53 -4.97 13.18
C LYS A 99 -2.67 -4.60 12.22
N TRP A 100 -3.89 -4.48 12.76
CA TRP A 100 -5.09 -4.12 12.01
C TRP A 100 -5.01 -2.70 11.49
N SER A 101 -4.54 -1.73 12.30
CA SER A 101 -4.43 -0.33 11.85
C SER A 101 -3.43 -0.16 10.72
N LYS A 102 -2.30 -0.87 10.77
CA LYS A 102 -1.31 -0.87 9.69
C LYS A 102 -1.89 -1.44 8.38
N LEU A 103 -2.62 -2.56 8.48
CA LEU A 103 -3.23 -3.17 7.30
C LEU A 103 -4.37 -2.31 6.75
N TRP A 104 -5.18 -1.70 7.62
CA TRP A 104 -6.21 -0.74 7.24
C TRP A 104 -5.61 0.43 6.47
N GLU A 105 -4.52 1.01 6.98
CA GLU A 105 -3.81 2.10 6.31
C GLU A 105 -3.26 1.68 4.94
N ALA A 106 -2.73 0.45 4.83
CA ALA A 106 -2.31 -0.09 3.55
C ALA A 106 -3.48 -0.28 2.57
N VAL A 107 -4.65 -0.72 3.05
CA VAL A 107 -5.88 -0.82 2.25
C VAL A 107 -6.35 0.56 1.78
N ASP A 108 -6.38 1.55 2.67
CA ASP A 108 -6.72 2.94 2.33
C ASP A 108 -5.76 3.50 1.28
N ALA A 109 -4.46 3.32 1.50
CA ALA A 109 -3.40 3.70 0.58
C ALA A 109 -3.40 2.90 -0.72
N LYS A 110 -4.14 1.76 -0.80
CA LYS A 110 -4.48 0.98 -2.01
C LYS A 110 -5.81 1.39 -2.66
N GLN A 111 -6.62 2.23 -2.01
CA GLN A 111 -7.81 2.87 -2.61
C GLN A 111 -7.64 4.34 -3.03
N GLY A 112 -6.47 4.93 -2.81
CA GLY A 112 -6.16 6.34 -3.10
C GLY A 112 -6.74 7.24 -2.02
N ARG A 113 -6.91 6.69 -0.82
CA ARG A 113 -7.62 7.26 0.31
C ARG A 113 -6.77 7.12 1.58
N GLY A 114 -7.34 7.54 2.70
CA GLY A 114 -6.66 7.57 3.98
C GLY A 114 -5.85 8.84 4.17
N VAL A 115 -5.77 9.27 5.42
CA VAL A 115 -5.19 10.57 5.78
C VAL A 115 -3.73 10.67 5.33
N ARG A 116 -2.92 9.64 5.62
CA ARG A 116 -1.48 9.68 5.31
C ARG A 116 -1.22 9.66 3.80
N TYR A 117 -1.92 8.82 3.03
CA TYR A 117 -1.80 8.82 1.58
C TYR A 117 -2.21 10.19 1.01
N LEU A 118 -3.36 10.72 1.40
CA LEU A 118 -3.84 12.02 0.91
C LEU A 118 -2.89 13.15 1.29
N GLN A 119 -2.38 13.17 2.53
CA GLN A 119 -1.39 14.16 2.94
C GLN A 119 -0.14 14.12 2.06
N ASN A 120 0.36 12.93 1.72
CA ASN A 120 1.53 12.80 0.85
C ASN A 120 1.19 13.12 -0.61
N ALA A 121 0.04 12.70 -1.13
CA ALA A 121 -0.39 12.98 -2.49
C ALA A 121 -0.63 14.48 -2.74
N TRP A 122 -1.17 15.20 -1.76
CA TRP A 122 -1.53 16.61 -1.89
C TRP A 122 -0.43 17.56 -1.43
N TYR A 123 0.27 17.23 -0.34
CA TYR A 123 1.27 18.11 0.26
C TYR A 123 2.70 17.59 0.13
N GLY A 124 2.90 16.30 -0.14
CA GLY A 124 4.22 15.70 -0.31
C GLY A 124 4.92 16.17 -1.59
N GLY A 125 6.23 16.38 -1.54
CA GLY A 125 7.05 16.99 -2.59
C GLY A 125 7.75 18.26 -2.08
N ASP A 126 8.43 19.02 -2.94
CA ASP A 126 9.00 20.34 -2.59
C ASP A 126 7.96 21.44 -2.86
N PRO A 127 7.32 22.04 -1.85
CA PRO A 127 6.32 23.09 -2.05
C PRO A 127 6.89 24.31 -2.78
N GLY A 128 8.18 24.62 -2.59
CA GLY A 128 8.84 25.76 -3.22
C GLY A 128 8.95 25.60 -4.72
N LYS A 129 9.48 24.46 -5.19
CA LYS A 129 9.55 24.16 -6.63
C LYS A 129 8.19 24.18 -7.32
N ARG A 130 7.13 23.83 -6.59
CA ARG A 130 5.76 23.78 -7.11
C ARG A 130 5.13 25.16 -7.20
N LEU A 131 5.36 26.01 -6.21
CA LEU A 131 4.99 27.43 -6.28
C LEU A 131 5.75 28.12 -7.41
N ASP A 132 7.05 27.87 -7.54
CA ASP A 132 7.86 28.42 -8.63
C ASP A 132 7.31 28.02 -10.01
N GLU A 133 6.83 26.79 -10.18
CA GLU A 133 6.23 26.32 -11.43
C GLU A 133 4.86 26.96 -11.69
N MET A 134 4.03 27.13 -10.65
CA MET A 134 2.76 27.86 -10.74
C MET A 134 2.96 29.33 -11.09
N GLU A 135 3.93 30.00 -10.47
CA GLU A 135 4.28 31.38 -10.76
C GLU A 135 4.81 31.54 -12.19
N LYS A 136 5.61 30.58 -12.67
CA LYS A 136 6.15 30.60 -14.04
C LYS A 136 5.10 30.31 -15.11
N THR A 137 4.20 29.36 -14.85
CA THR A 137 3.29 28.83 -15.88
C THR A 137 1.87 29.37 -15.80
N GLY A 138 1.48 29.95 -14.65
CA GLY A 138 0.11 30.35 -14.35
C GLY A 138 -0.87 29.17 -14.26
N LYS A 139 -0.36 27.92 -14.21
CA LYS A 139 -1.17 26.71 -14.23
C LYS A 139 -0.95 25.92 -12.94
N ILE A 140 -2.04 25.38 -12.41
CA ILE A 140 -1.97 24.32 -11.39
C ILE A 140 -1.30 23.09 -12.04
N PRO A 141 -0.22 22.55 -11.44
CA PRO A 141 0.45 21.36 -11.94
C PRO A 141 -0.53 20.22 -12.21
N GLU A 142 -0.33 19.47 -13.29
CA GLU A 142 -1.28 18.44 -13.70
C GLU A 142 -1.39 17.31 -12.67
N ASN A 143 -0.34 17.06 -11.88
CA ASN A 143 -0.35 16.10 -10.76
C ASN A 143 -1.13 16.59 -9.52
N TRP A 144 -1.71 17.80 -9.56
CA TRP A 144 -2.64 18.35 -8.56
C TRP A 144 -4.13 18.31 -9.01
N ARG A 145 -4.42 17.96 -10.27
CA ARG A 145 -5.79 17.74 -10.75
C ARG A 145 -6.21 16.30 -10.49
#